data_AF-A0A0Q8PAF2-F1
#
_entry.id   AF-A0A0Q8PAF2-F1
#
_cell.length_a   1.000
_cell.length_b   1.000
_cell.length_c   1.000
_cell.angle_alpha   90.00
_cell.angle_beta   90.00
_cell.angle_gamma   90.00
#
_symmetry.space_group_name_H-M   'P 1'
#
loop_
_entity.id
_entity.type
_entity.pdbx_description
1 polymer ?
#
loop_
_entity_poly.entity_id
_entity_poly.type
_entity_poly.pdbx_seq_one_letter_code
_entity_poly.pdbx_strand_id
1 'polypeptide(L)'
;MIGKTADDPSNSEPVALDGELLPARLVTEHQIVADVSAWTDADFHLTDRTRAKLRAAIPVNTLRAYERWWDAAADWCTARGRVALPMTAQTCTEFIRELTDTVSARTGRALSVASLDQALAAVRAVHAEARFEDMPSSRDARRLIRAHGRELAEAGRTERKSAIITADQALDVATRCDTTTFAGARDRLLVALSFAAWTRRSELARLNLADVRPSTQEDRPRLIVTFRSSKTDQAAKGTEVYLPERGDALCPLAAWRSWTMLLATKGHTDGRLLRKVDQWGNLGTALAPGGVNEISQRLVEQAG
;
A
#
# COMPACT_ATOMS: atom_id res chain seq x y z
N MET A 1 44.34 -14.16 -5.99
CA MET A 1 45.50 -14.13 -5.08
C MET A 1 45.97 -12.69 -5.01
N ILE A 2 46.39 -12.22 -3.83
CA ILE A 2 46.62 -10.83 -3.37
C ILE A 2 45.43 -10.26 -2.58
N GLY A 3 45.66 -10.12 -1.26
CA GLY A 3 44.74 -9.66 -0.21
C GLY A 3 44.66 -8.14 -0.06
N LYS A 4 43.57 -7.65 0.56
CA LYS A 4 43.49 -6.98 1.89
C LYS A 4 44.33 -5.69 1.96
N THR A 5 43.82 -4.49 2.23
CA THR A 5 42.81 -4.02 3.20
C THR A 5 42.43 -2.57 2.88
N ALA A 6 41.16 -2.18 3.04
CA ALA A 6 40.78 -0.82 3.43
C ALA A 6 39.46 -0.93 4.21
N ASP A 7 39.52 -0.57 5.49
CA ASP A 7 38.36 -0.41 6.38
C ASP A 7 37.43 0.69 5.83
N ASP A 8 36.16 0.34 5.64
CA ASP A 8 35.08 1.29 5.39
C ASP A 8 34.33 1.49 6.73
N PRO A 9 34.33 2.70 7.32
CA PRO A 9 33.73 2.95 8.63
C PRO A 9 32.21 3.21 8.58
N SER A 10 31.50 2.88 7.48
CA SER A 10 30.11 3.30 7.29
C SER A 10 29.02 2.25 7.54
N ASN A 11 29.35 1.02 7.97
CA ASN A 11 28.32 0.02 8.30
C ASN A 11 27.93 0.05 9.79
N SER A 12 27.32 1.14 10.24
CA SER A 12 26.58 1.14 11.52
C SER A 12 25.19 0.57 11.29
N GLU A 13 25.08 -0.77 11.31
CA GLU A 13 23.80 -1.42 11.55
C GLU A 13 23.16 -0.81 12.81
N PRO A 14 21.85 -0.53 12.83
CA PRO A 14 21.19 -0.16 14.07
C PRO A 14 21.30 -1.37 14.98
N VAL A 15 22.22 -1.30 15.95
CA VAL A 15 22.31 -2.26 17.04
C VAL A 15 20.95 -2.24 17.72
N ALA A 16 20.12 -3.23 17.39
CA ALA A 16 19.02 -3.60 18.25
C ALA A 16 19.69 -4.00 19.55
N LEU A 17 19.57 -3.15 20.57
CA LEU A 17 19.92 -3.54 21.93
C LEU A 17 18.99 -4.72 22.25
N ASP A 18 19.53 -5.94 22.18
CA ASP A 18 18.90 -7.12 22.74
C ASP A 18 18.54 -6.77 24.19
N GLY A 19 17.25 -6.81 24.51
CA GLY A 19 16.73 -6.44 25.83
C GLY A 19 17.31 -7.27 26.99
N GLU A 20 18.09 -8.31 26.70
CA GLU A 20 18.79 -9.17 27.66
C GLU A 20 20.01 -8.51 28.34
N LEU A 21 20.50 -7.36 27.88
CA LEU A 21 21.68 -6.69 28.46
C LEU A 21 21.46 -5.23 28.84
N LEU A 22 20.28 -4.87 29.34
CA LEU A 22 20.15 -3.63 30.10
C LEU A 22 20.80 -3.86 31.48
N PRO A 23 21.86 -3.13 31.86
CA PRO A 23 22.43 -3.26 33.20
C PRO A 23 21.33 -2.97 34.22
N ALA A 24 21.20 -3.82 35.24
CA ALA A 24 20.17 -3.78 36.30
C ALA A 24 20.05 -2.44 37.07
N ARG A 25 20.85 -1.43 36.70
CA ARG A 25 20.91 -0.08 37.27
C ARG A 25 19.97 0.96 36.66
N LEU A 26 19.16 0.61 35.66
CA LEU A 26 18.23 1.59 35.04
C LEU A 26 16.96 1.83 35.85
N VAL A 27 16.61 0.92 36.77
CA VAL A 27 15.45 1.06 37.66
C VAL A 27 15.95 1.09 39.09
N THR A 28 15.76 2.21 39.76
CA THR A 28 16.04 2.38 41.20
C THR A 28 14.89 1.75 41.99
N GLU A 29 15.15 1.14 43.16
CA GLU A 29 14.10 0.48 43.98
C GLU A 29 12.87 1.37 44.25
N HIS A 30 13.07 2.68 44.38
CA HIS A 30 12.00 3.66 44.57
C HIS A 30 11.07 3.84 43.35
N GLN A 31 11.46 3.34 42.18
CA GLN A 31 10.65 3.36 40.95
C GLN A 31 9.85 2.06 40.76
N ILE A 32 10.10 1.03 41.58
CA ILE A 32 9.39 -0.24 41.54
C ILE A 32 8.20 -0.14 42.50
N VAL A 33 7.01 0.05 41.94
CA VAL A 33 5.78 -0.10 42.71
C VAL A 33 5.46 -1.60 42.74
N ALA A 34 5.73 -2.25 43.87
CA ALA A 34 5.64 -3.70 44.03
C ALA A 34 4.19 -4.24 44.00
N ASP A 35 3.19 -3.36 44.10
CA ASP A 35 1.79 -3.72 44.13
C ASP A 35 1.08 -3.25 42.84
N VAL A 36 0.56 -4.22 42.09
CA VAL A 36 -0.19 -4.02 40.83
C VAL A 36 -1.55 -3.33 41.08
N SER A 37 -1.94 -3.15 42.36
CA SER A 37 -3.08 -2.32 42.79
C SER A 37 -2.85 -0.81 42.64
N ALA A 38 -1.64 -0.37 42.31
CA ALA A 38 -1.27 1.04 42.18
C ALA A 38 -1.66 1.70 40.84
N TRP A 39 -2.21 0.95 39.89
CA TRP A 39 -2.68 1.53 38.64
C TRP A 39 -3.92 2.41 38.86
N THR A 40 -3.85 3.61 38.31
CA THR A 40 -4.91 4.62 38.32
C THR A 40 -5.63 4.65 36.98
N ASP A 41 -6.75 5.38 36.89
CA ASP A 41 -7.45 5.61 35.61
C ASP A 41 -6.50 6.22 34.55
N ALA A 42 -5.53 7.03 34.98
CA ALA A 42 -4.54 7.63 34.09
C ALA A 42 -3.66 6.58 33.39
N ASP A 43 -3.36 5.44 34.04
CA ASP A 43 -2.53 4.37 33.48
C ASP A 43 -3.26 3.59 32.37
N PHE A 44 -4.58 3.63 32.34
CA PHE A 44 -5.43 3.04 31.29
C PHE A 44 -5.87 4.06 30.23
N HIS A 45 -5.52 5.34 30.42
CA HIS A 45 -5.94 6.43 29.56
C HIS A 45 -4.89 6.75 28.48
N LEU A 46 -5.20 6.45 27.23
CA LEU A 46 -4.45 6.99 26.09
C LEU A 46 -4.96 8.39 25.73
N THR A 47 -4.08 9.38 25.59
CA THR A 47 -4.50 10.71 25.10
C THR A 47 -5.12 10.63 23.69
N ASP A 48 -5.96 11.59 23.31
CA ASP A 48 -6.54 11.65 21.96
C ASP A 48 -5.47 11.73 20.87
N ARG A 49 -4.33 12.38 21.16
CA ARG A 49 -3.18 12.43 20.25
C ARG A 49 -2.57 11.04 20.05
N THR A 50 -2.45 10.24 21.10
CA THR A 50 -1.96 8.85 21.02
C THR A 50 -2.94 7.98 20.24
N ARG A 51 -4.25 8.08 20.54
CA ARG A 51 -5.30 7.36 19.80
C ARG A 51 -5.27 7.71 18.30
N ALA A 52 -5.12 9.00 17.96
CA ALA A 52 -5.01 9.44 16.57
C ALA A 52 -3.78 8.87 15.86
N LYS A 53 -2.63 8.81 16.54
CA LYS A 53 -1.41 8.17 15.99
C LYS A 53 -1.58 6.67 15.78
N LEU A 54 -2.20 5.96 16.73
CA LEU A 54 -2.48 4.53 16.60
C LEU A 54 -3.43 4.26 15.42
N ARG A 55 -4.47 5.08 15.25
CA ARG A 55 -5.36 4.99 14.07
C ARG A 55 -4.61 5.27 12.77
N ALA A 56 -3.74 6.29 12.75
CA ALA A 56 -2.94 6.64 11.58
C ALA A 56 -1.89 5.58 11.21
N ALA A 57 -1.52 4.68 12.13
CA ALA A 57 -0.64 3.55 11.83
C ALA A 57 -1.33 2.48 10.97
N ILE A 58 -2.68 2.42 10.99
CA ILE A 58 -3.43 1.52 10.11
C ILE A 58 -3.57 2.20 8.73
N PRO A 59 -3.17 1.53 7.64
CA PRO A 59 -3.33 2.09 6.29
C PRO A 59 -4.79 2.44 5.99
N VAL A 60 -5.05 3.63 5.45
CA VAL A 60 -6.42 4.14 5.15
C VAL A 60 -7.24 3.17 4.29
N ASN A 61 -6.58 2.48 3.35
CA ASN A 61 -7.23 1.46 2.51
C ASN A 61 -7.63 0.21 3.30
N THR A 62 -6.88 -0.15 4.34
CA THR A 62 -7.23 -1.24 5.26
C THR A 62 -8.42 -0.83 6.11
N LEU A 63 -8.44 0.39 6.65
CA LEU A 63 -9.57 0.93 7.42
C LEU A 63 -10.88 0.90 6.62
N ARG A 64 -10.87 1.48 5.40
CA ARG A 64 -12.06 1.47 4.52
C ARG A 64 -12.56 0.06 4.19
N ALA A 65 -11.63 -0.88 4.04
CA ALA A 65 -12.02 -2.26 3.78
C ALA A 65 -12.60 -2.93 5.02
N TYR A 66 -12.08 -2.61 6.21
CA TYR A 66 -12.62 -3.09 7.48
C TYR A 66 -13.99 -2.51 7.78
N GLU A 67 -14.18 -1.20 7.62
CA GLU A 67 -15.48 -0.53 7.72
C GLU A 67 -16.53 -1.21 6.82
N ARG A 68 -16.23 -1.34 5.52
CA ARG A 68 -17.12 -2.00 4.57
C ARG A 68 -17.51 -3.43 4.99
N TRP A 69 -16.53 -4.22 5.44
CA TRP A 69 -16.80 -5.60 5.85
C TRP A 69 -17.55 -5.68 7.17
N TRP A 70 -17.28 -4.75 8.09
CA TRP A 70 -17.99 -4.65 9.34
C TRP A 70 -19.45 -4.27 9.13
N ASP A 71 -19.73 -3.24 8.33
CA ASP A 71 -21.09 -2.83 8.00
C ASP A 71 -21.87 -4.01 7.40
N ALA A 72 -21.27 -4.71 6.43
CA ALA A 72 -21.88 -5.90 5.84
C ALA A 72 -22.16 -7.01 6.87
N ALA A 73 -21.27 -7.23 7.82
CA ALA A 73 -21.45 -8.25 8.86
C ALA A 73 -22.52 -7.85 9.90
N ALA A 74 -22.55 -6.57 10.29
CA ALA A 74 -23.52 -6.02 11.22
C ALA A 74 -24.94 -6.01 10.64
N ASP A 75 -25.09 -5.61 9.39
CA ASP A 75 -26.36 -5.66 8.65
C ASP A 75 -26.84 -7.12 8.51
N TRP A 76 -25.92 -8.03 8.15
CA TRP A 76 -26.22 -9.46 8.04
C TRP A 76 -26.69 -10.06 9.36
N CYS A 77 -26.07 -9.68 10.48
CA CYS A 77 -26.48 -10.12 11.81
C CYS A 77 -27.88 -9.60 12.15
N THR A 78 -28.12 -8.30 11.92
CA THR A 78 -29.42 -7.65 12.18
C THR A 78 -30.54 -8.34 11.40
N ALA A 79 -30.33 -8.59 10.10
CA ALA A 79 -31.30 -9.27 9.24
C ALA A 79 -31.63 -10.70 9.68
N ARG A 80 -30.75 -11.35 10.44
CA ARG A 80 -30.89 -12.75 10.90
C ARG A 80 -31.20 -12.89 12.38
N GLY A 81 -31.46 -11.77 13.07
CA GLY A 81 -31.68 -11.77 14.52
C GLY A 81 -30.48 -12.27 15.32
N ARG A 82 -29.26 -12.06 14.81
CA ARG A 82 -28.00 -12.41 15.48
C ARG A 82 -27.37 -11.18 16.11
N VAL A 83 -26.53 -11.40 17.12
CA VAL A 83 -25.75 -10.34 17.77
C VAL A 83 -24.49 -10.06 16.96
N ALA A 84 -24.32 -8.81 16.52
CA ALA A 84 -23.15 -8.39 15.74
C ALA A 84 -21.89 -8.16 16.60
N LEU A 85 -22.05 -7.73 17.86
CA LEU A 85 -20.93 -7.46 18.77
C LEU A 85 -21.35 -7.75 20.23
N PRO A 86 -20.73 -8.73 20.92
CA PRO A 86 -19.79 -9.71 20.39
C PRO A 86 -20.50 -10.83 19.60
N MET A 87 -19.96 -11.18 18.43
CA MET A 87 -20.33 -12.39 17.69
C MET A 87 -19.86 -13.63 18.43
N THR A 88 -20.68 -14.68 18.40
CA THR A 88 -20.22 -16.04 18.69
C THR A 88 -19.36 -16.57 17.55
N ALA A 89 -18.57 -17.62 17.83
CA ALA A 89 -17.80 -18.32 16.80
C ALA A 89 -18.71 -18.84 15.67
N GLN A 90 -19.90 -19.33 16.02
CA GLN A 90 -20.92 -19.80 15.09
C GLN A 90 -21.47 -18.67 14.22
N THR A 91 -21.75 -17.50 14.81
CA THR A 91 -22.25 -16.33 14.06
C THR A 91 -21.24 -15.86 13.02
N CYS A 92 -19.97 -15.75 13.40
CA CYS A 92 -18.89 -15.40 12.48
C CYS A 92 -18.71 -16.47 11.39
N THR A 93 -18.76 -17.74 11.76
CA THR A 93 -18.62 -18.87 10.81
C THR A 93 -19.75 -18.88 9.77
N GLU A 94 -21.00 -18.67 10.19
CA GLU A 94 -22.17 -18.59 9.29
C GLU A 94 -22.10 -17.36 8.37
N PHE A 95 -21.65 -16.22 8.89
CA PHE A 95 -21.43 -15.04 8.04
C PHE A 95 -20.40 -15.33 6.94
N ILE A 96 -19.24 -15.91 7.29
CA ILE A 96 -18.21 -16.26 6.31
C ILE A 96 -18.70 -17.33 5.33
N ARG A 97 -19.47 -18.33 5.78
CA ARG A 97 -20.12 -19.31 4.92
C ARG A 97 -21.04 -18.64 3.91
N GLU A 98 -21.86 -17.69 4.33
CA GLU A 98 -22.72 -17.01 3.36
C GLU A 98 -21.93 -16.21 2.34
N LEU A 99 -20.83 -15.57 2.76
CA LEU A 99 -19.93 -14.89 1.83
C LEU A 99 -19.32 -15.83 0.77
N THR A 100 -19.13 -17.13 1.03
CA THR A 100 -18.65 -18.08 0.01
C THR A 100 -19.64 -18.23 -1.15
N ASP A 101 -20.93 -18.08 -0.86
CA ASP A 101 -22.02 -18.19 -1.83
C ASP A 101 -22.28 -16.87 -2.58
N THR A 102 -21.69 -15.76 -2.10
CA THR A 102 -21.86 -14.44 -2.74
C THR A 102 -20.96 -14.25 -3.95
N VAL A 103 -21.48 -13.50 -4.92
CA VAL A 103 -20.76 -13.07 -6.12
C VAL A 103 -20.43 -11.58 -6.00
N SER A 104 -19.18 -11.22 -6.29
CA SER A 104 -18.78 -9.81 -6.33
C SER A 104 -19.51 -9.09 -7.44
N ALA A 105 -20.29 -8.05 -7.09
CA ALA A 105 -20.97 -7.19 -8.06
C ALA A 105 -20.00 -6.56 -9.07
N ARG A 106 -18.73 -6.34 -8.68
CA ARG A 106 -17.70 -5.73 -9.53
C ARG A 106 -17.14 -6.70 -10.56
N THR A 107 -16.99 -7.99 -10.23
CA THR A 107 -16.29 -8.95 -11.10
C THR A 107 -17.21 -10.04 -11.66
N GLY A 108 -18.44 -10.15 -11.16
CA GLY A 108 -19.34 -11.26 -11.49
C GLY A 108 -18.83 -12.63 -11.05
N ARG A 109 -17.82 -12.69 -10.16
CA ARG A 109 -17.20 -13.93 -9.68
C ARG A 109 -17.39 -14.11 -8.18
N ALA A 110 -17.37 -15.37 -7.74
CA ALA A 110 -17.30 -15.72 -6.33
C ALA A 110 -16.16 -14.95 -5.63
N LEU A 111 -16.36 -14.63 -4.36
CA LEU A 111 -15.33 -13.94 -3.57
C LEU A 111 -14.04 -14.76 -3.48
N SER A 112 -12.89 -14.08 -3.53
CA SER A 112 -11.59 -14.72 -3.37
C SER A 112 -11.29 -15.06 -1.91
N VAL A 113 -10.38 -16.01 -1.68
CA VAL A 113 -9.82 -16.32 -0.35
C VAL A 113 -9.35 -15.05 0.37
N ALA A 114 -8.59 -14.20 -0.31
CA ALA A 114 -8.12 -12.94 0.25
C ALA A 114 -9.26 -11.98 0.66
N SER A 115 -10.40 -12.00 -0.06
CA SER A 115 -11.57 -11.19 0.30
C SER A 115 -12.24 -11.70 1.58
N LEU A 116 -12.37 -13.02 1.70
CA LEU A 116 -12.95 -13.67 2.88
C LEU A 116 -12.05 -13.53 4.12
N ASP A 117 -10.73 -13.69 3.95
CA ASP A 117 -9.76 -13.44 5.01
C ASP A 117 -9.81 -11.99 5.50
N GLN A 118 -9.99 -11.03 4.57
CA GLN A 118 -10.14 -9.63 4.93
C GLN A 118 -11.45 -9.35 5.68
N ALA A 119 -12.55 -10.01 5.30
CA ALA A 119 -13.82 -9.92 6.03
C ALA A 119 -13.67 -10.47 7.46
N LEU A 120 -13.04 -11.64 7.61
CA LEU A 120 -12.77 -12.24 8.92
C LEU A 120 -11.85 -11.36 9.78
N ALA A 121 -10.81 -10.78 9.17
CA ALA A 121 -9.90 -9.87 9.85
C ALA A 121 -10.62 -8.59 10.33
N ALA A 122 -11.52 -8.04 9.51
CA ALA A 122 -12.32 -6.87 9.87
C ALA A 122 -13.21 -7.15 11.09
N VAL A 123 -13.94 -8.28 11.08
CA VAL A 123 -14.78 -8.69 12.22
C VAL A 123 -13.95 -8.79 13.49
N ARG A 124 -12.81 -9.50 13.46
CA ARG A 124 -11.93 -9.64 14.64
C ARG A 124 -11.30 -8.33 15.08
N ALA A 125 -10.96 -7.44 14.16
CA ALA A 125 -10.38 -6.15 14.49
C ALA A 125 -11.39 -5.27 15.25
N VAL A 126 -12.65 -5.24 14.84
CA VAL A 126 -13.71 -4.50 15.54
C VAL A 126 -13.96 -5.08 16.94
N HIS A 127 -13.93 -6.41 17.09
CA HIS A 127 -14.06 -7.04 18.40
C HIS A 127 -12.90 -6.71 19.33
N ALA A 128 -11.66 -6.76 18.83
CA ALA A 128 -10.48 -6.37 19.60
C ALA A 128 -10.54 -4.89 20.03
N GLU A 129 -10.93 -3.98 19.15
CA GLU A 129 -11.12 -2.56 19.47
C GLU A 129 -12.21 -2.37 20.55
N ALA A 130 -13.26 -3.18 20.51
CA ALA A 130 -14.33 -3.22 21.51
C ALA A 130 -13.97 -4.00 22.79
N ARG A 131 -12.69 -4.35 22.99
CA ARG A 131 -12.17 -5.09 24.16
C ARG A 131 -12.69 -6.53 24.29
N PHE A 132 -13.23 -7.09 23.22
CA PHE A 132 -13.55 -8.51 23.09
C PHE A 132 -12.37 -9.26 22.47
N GLU A 133 -11.26 -9.30 23.21
CA GLU A 133 -10.04 -9.97 22.78
C GLU A 133 -10.29 -11.46 22.48
N ASP A 134 -9.64 -11.96 21.43
CA ASP A 134 -9.79 -13.33 20.91
C ASP A 134 -11.20 -13.81 20.52
N MET A 135 -12.18 -12.89 20.49
CA MET A 135 -13.53 -13.15 19.98
C MET A 135 -13.76 -12.48 18.62
N PRO A 136 -14.58 -13.08 17.73
CA PRO A 136 -14.99 -14.49 17.77
C PRO A 136 -13.80 -15.41 17.46
N SER A 137 -13.86 -16.66 17.96
CA SER A 137 -12.94 -17.70 17.50
C SER A 137 -13.05 -17.87 15.99
N SER A 138 -11.90 -17.88 15.31
CA SER A 138 -11.79 -17.87 13.84
C SER A 138 -11.45 -19.25 13.26
N ARG A 139 -11.43 -20.30 14.10
CA ARG A 139 -10.99 -21.64 13.70
C ARG A 139 -11.84 -22.22 12.58
N ASP A 140 -13.17 -22.19 12.73
CA ASP A 140 -14.10 -22.81 11.79
C ASP A 140 -14.31 -21.95 10.54
N ALA A 141 -14.42 -20.62 10.70
CA ALA A 141 -14.37 -19.66 9.60
C ALA A 141 -13.14 -19.88 8.68
N ARG A 142 -11.94 -20.03 9.24
CA ARG A 142 -10.72 -20.32 8.45
C ARG A 142 -10.76 -21.69 7.77
N ARG A 143 -11.44 -22.69 8.35
CA ARG A 143 -11.62 -24.01 7.70
C ARG A 143 -12.50 -23.88 6.47
N LEU A 144 -13.59 -23.11 6.56
CA LEU A 144 -14.47 -22.80 5.43
C LEU A 144 -13.72 -22.05 4.33
N ILE A 145 -12.97 -20.99 4.68
CA ILE A 145 -12.17 -20.23 3.71
C ILE A 145 -11.20 -21.14 2.95
N ARG A 146 -10.55 -22.08 3.65
CA ARG A 146 -9.67 -23.06 3.00
C ARG A 146 -10.41 -24.06 2.11
N ALA A 147 -11.63 -24.47 2.49
CA ALA A 147 -12.46 -25.35 1.67
C ALA A 147 -12.89 -24.64 0.37
N HIS A 148 -13.42 -23.43 0.50
CA HIS A 148 -13.75 -22.56 -0.64
C HIS A 148 -12.55 -22.34 -1.56
N GLY A 149 -11.36 -22.12 -0.99
CA GLY A 149 -10.13 -21.99 -1.77
C GLY A 149 -9.80 -23.23 -2.61
N ARG A 150 -10.08 -24.45 -2.12
CA ARG A 150 -9.90 -25.69 -2.89
C ARG A 150 -10.95 -25.80 -4.00
N GLU A 151 -12.21 -25.51 -3.70
CA GLU A 151 -13.30 -25.52 -4.70
C GLU A 151 -13.03 -24.53 -5.84
N LEU A 152 -12.55 -23.33 -5.52
CA LEU A 152 -12.12 -22.35 -6.53
C LEU A 152 -10.96 -22.88 -7.39
N ALA A 153 -9.98 -23.56 -6.78
CA ALA A 153 -8.84 -24.12 -7.49
C ALA A 153 -9.26 -25.25 -8.44
N GLU A 154 -10.11 -26.18 -7.98
CA GLU A 154 -10.68 -27.27 -8.78
C GLU A 154 -11.52 -26.74 -9.95
N ALA A 155 -12.25 -25.63 -9.74
CA ALA A 155 -12.98 -24.93 -10.80
C ALA A 155 -12.08 -24.13 -11.77
N GLY A 156 -10.75 -24.22 -11.66
CA GLY A 156 -9.80 -23.49 -12.49
C GLY A 156 -9.77 -21.97 -12.24
N ARG A 157 -10.33 -21.51 -11.11
CA ARG A 157 -10.43 -20.09 -10.72
C ARG A 157 -9.29 -19.70 -9.78
N THR A 158 -8.06 -20.07 -10.13
CA THR A 158 -6.87 -19.65 -9.37
C THR A 158 -6.67 -18.14 -9.48
N GLU A 159 -6.01 -17.55 -8.47
CA GLU A 159 -5.61 -16.13 -8.52
C GLU A 159 -4.70 -15.92 -9.73
N ARG A 160 -5.25 -15.36 -10.81
CA ARG A 160 -4.46 -14.91 -11.95
C ARG A 160 -3.56 -13.79 -11.44
N LYS A 161 -2.26 -14.08 -11.32
CA LYS A 161 -1.24 -13.04 -11.28
C LYS A 161 -1.44 -12.19 -12.53
N SER A 162 -1.54 -10.87 -12.37
CA SER A 162 -1.58 -9.95 -13.50
C SER A 162 -0.41 -10.25 -14.43
N ALA A 163 -0.69 -10.42 -15.73
CA ALA A 163 0.35 -10.63 -16.72
C ALA A 163 1.41 -9.53 -16.58
N ILE A 164 2.68 -9.93 -16.60
CA ILE A 164 3.79 -8.99 -16.57
C ILE A 164 3.80 -8.27 -17.92
N ILE A 165 3.74 -6.93 -17.90
CA ILE A 165 3.89 -6.13 -19.11
C ILE A 165 5.31 -6.34 -19.67
N THR A 166 5.42 -6.67 -20.95
CA THR A 166 6.73 -6.80 -21.59
C THR A 166 7.32 -5.42 -21.90
N ALA A 167 8.64 -5.36 -22.15
CA ALA A 167 9.28 -4.12 -22.57
C ALA A 167 8.67 -3.56 -23.86
N ASP A 168 8.35 -4.43 -24.83
CA ASP A 168 7.75 -4.03 -26.11
C ASP A 168 6.34 -3.48 -25.92
N GLN A 169 5.53 -4.11 -25.08
CA GLN A 169 4.18 -3.61 -24.73
C GLN A 169 4.26 -2.25 -24.03
N ALA A 170 5.16 -2.11 -23.06
CA ALA A 170 5.36 -0.83 -22.38
C ALA A 170 5.85 0.26 -23.35
N LEU A 171 6.71 -0.11 -24.31
CA LEU A 171 7.23 0.81 -25.32
C LEU A 171 6.15 1.26 -26.30
N ASP A 172 5.29 0.35 -26.76
CA ASP A 172 4.17 0.68 -27.63
C ASP A 172 3.18 1.63 -26.94
N VAL A 173 2.78 1.30 -25.70
CA VAL A 173 1.93 2.15 -24.86
C VAL A 173 2.55 3.54 -24.68
N ALA A 174 3.85 3.58 -24.33
CA ALA A 174 4.56 4.84 -24.18
C ALA A 174 4.49 5.63 -25.49
N THR A 175 4.92 5.05 -26.61
CA THR A 175 5.00 5.71 -27.93
C THR A 175 3.69 6.36 -28.36
N ARG A 176 2.54 5.76 -28.02
CA ARG A 176 1.20 6.29 -28.35
C ARG A 176 0.74 7.47 -27.50
N CYS A 177 1.41 7.78 -26.40
CA CYS A 177 1.11 8.97 -25.59
C CYS A 177 1.46 10.25 -26.37
N ASP A 178 0.48 11.12 -26.61
CA ASP A 178 0.67 12.42 -27.26
C ASP A 178 1.32 13.45 -26.31
N THR A 179 2.64 13.52 -26.36
CA THR A 179 3.45 14.41 -25.49
C THR A 179 3.31 15.90 -25.80
N THR A 180 2.55 16.28 -26.83
CA THR A 180 2.21 17.70 -27.07
C THR A 180 1.15 18.21 -26.10
N THR A 181 0.42 17.30 -25.45
CA THR A 181 -0.59 17.62 -24.43
C THR A 181 -0.07 17.39 -23.02
N PHE A 182 -0.59 18.12 -22.03
CA PHE A 182 -0.31 17.86 -20.61
C PHE A 182 -0.67 16.42 -20.21
N ALA A 183 -1.79 15.89 -20.72
CA ALA A 183 -2.24 14.55 -20.40
C ALA A 183 -1.27 13.50 -20.95
N GLY A 184 -0.89 13.58 -22.23
CA GLY A 184 0.02 12.61 -22.82
C GLY A 184 1.45 12.71 -22.29
N ALA A 185 1.95 13.91 -21.95
CA ALA A 185 3.24 14.05 -21.27
C ALA A 185 3.23 13.42 -19.87
N ARG A 186 2.17 13.62 -19.09
CA ARG A 186 1.97 12.97 -17.78
C ARG A 186 1.90 11.45 -17.94
N ASP A 187 1.12 10.97 -18.90
CA ASP A 187 0.88 9.55 -19.14
C ASP A 187 2.16 8.85 -19.58
N ARG A 188 2.95 9.51 -20.45
CA ARG A 188 4.29 9.06 -20.84
C ARG A 188 5.21 8.90 -19.63
N LEU A 189 5.25 9.89 -18.74
CA LEU A 189 6.04 9.82 -17.50
C LEU A 189 5.56 8.68 -16.58
N LEU A 190 4.25 8.53 -16.43
CA LEU A 190 3.64 7.50 -15.60
C LEU A 190 4.09 6.11 -16.06
N VAL A 191 4.02 5.82 -17.37
CA VAL A 191 4.44 4.53 -17.94
C VAL A 191 5.94 4.33 -17.78
N ALA A 192 6.76 5.32 -18.15
CA ALA A 192 8.22 5.22 -18.07
C ALA A 192 8.72 4.96 -16.63
N LEU A 193 8.21 5.71 -15.64
CA LEU A 193 8.57 5.49 -14.24
C LEU A 193 8.06 4.15 -13.70
N SER A 194 6.81 3.81 -14.01
CA SER A 194 6.21 2.56 -13.52
C SER A 194 6.98 1.34 -14.02
N PHE A 195 7.35 1.35 -15.30
CA PHE A 195 8.10 0.27 -15.93
C PHE A 195 9.55 0.21 -15.42
N ALA A 196 10.26 1.35 -15.38
CA ALA A 196 11.67 1.37 -15.04
C ALA A 196 11.94 1.10 -13.54
N ALA A 197 11.09 1.58 -12.64
CA ALA A 197 11.25 1.44 -11.18
C ALA A 197 10.37 0.36 -10.55
N TRP A 198 9.57 -0.39 -11.33
CA TRP A 198 8.65 -1.43 -10.83
C TRP A 198 7.73 -0.95 -9.69
N THR A 199 7.28 0.31 -9.78
CA THR A 199 6.60 0.99 -8.69
C THR A 199 5.20 0.46 -8.47
N ARG A 200 4.73 0.46 -7.23
CA ARG A 200 3.29 0.30 -6.95
C ARG A 200 2.56 1.60 -7.29
N ARG A 201 1.32 1.49 -7.77
CA ARG A 201 0.43 2.64 -8.05
C ARG A 201 0.39 3.70 -6.93
N SER A 202 0.36 3.24 -5.67
CA SER A 202 0.35 4.12 -4.50
C SER A 202 1.68 4.83 -4.23
N GLU A 203 2.80 4.22 -4.60
CA GLU A 203 4.14 4.83 -4.48
C GLU A 203 4.27 5.94 -5.51
N LEU A 204 3.91 5.66 -6.76
CA LEU A 204 3.93 6.63 -7.84
C LEU A 204 3.02 7.84 -7.56
N ALA A 205 1.79 7.62 -7.11
CA ALA A 205 0.85 8.68 -6.75
C ALA A 205 1.33 9.57 -5.58
N ARG A 206 2.29 9.09 -4.78
CA ARG A 206 2.84 9.81 -3.61
C ARG A 206 4.14 10.55 -3.91
N LEU A 207 4.75 10.36 -5.08
CA LEU A 207 5.96 11.09 -5.43
C LEU A 207 5.69 12.60 -5.49
N ASN A 208 6.57 13.36 -4.87
CA ASN A 208 6.66 14.80 -5.04
C ASN A 208 7.74 15.15 -6.07
N LEU A 209 7.72 16.37 -6.60
CA LEU A 209 8.77 16.88 -7.48
C LEU A 209 10.15 16.79 -6.81
N ALA A 210 10.23 17.09 -5.51
CA ALA A 210 11.46 17.00 -4.72
C ALA A 210 12.00 15.56 -4.54
N ASP A 211 11.18 14.53 -4.79
CA ASP A 211 11.60 13.13 -4.67
C ASP A 211 12.31 12.63 -5.94
N VAL A 212 12.36 13.44 -7.00
CA VAL A 212 12.87 13.03 -8.31
C VAL A 212 13.87 14.05 -8.83
N ARG A 213 15.10 13.61 -9.08
CA ARG A 213 16.20 14.48 -9.52
C ARG A 213 17.04 13.85 -10.64
N PRO A 214 17.54 14.63 -11.60
CA PRO A 214 18.49 14.13 -12.58
C PRO A 214 19.88 14.01 -11.93
N SER A 215 20.69 13.09 -12.44
CA SER A 215 22.11 12.97 -12.10
C SER A 215 22.90 12.63 -13.36
N THR A 216 24.09 13.18 -13.47
CA THR A 216 25.06 12.89 -14.54
C THR A 216 26.40 12.42 -13.97
N GLN A 217 26.37 11.85 -12.75
CA GLN A 217 27.58 11.29 -12.14
C GLN A 217 28.20 10.22 -13.06
N GLU A 218 29.52 10.24 -13.16
CA GLU A 218 30.33 9.34 -14.00
C GLU A 218 29.95 9.39 -15.49
N ASP A 219 29.60 10.57 -16.01
CA ASP A 219 29.20 10.80 -17.41
C ASP A 219 28.03 9.91 -17.89
N ARG A 220 27.22 9.43 -16.94
CA ARG A 220 26.04 8.58 -17.21
C ARG A 220 24.76 9.27 -16.73
N PRO A 221 24.02 9.94 -17.64
CA PRO A 221 22.73 10.55 -17.33
C PRO A 221 21.74 9.52 -16.79
N ARG A 222 21.09 9.87 -15.69
CA ARG A 222 20.10 9.04 -15.01
C ARG A 222 19.10 9.90 -14.25
N LEU A 223 17.96 9.30 -13.91
CA LEU A 223 16.97 9.86 -13.00
C LEU A 223 17.03 9.12 -11.67
N ILE A 224 17.12 9.84 -10.56
CA ILE A 224 17.10 9.27 -9.21
C ILE A 224 15.71 9.54 -8.64
N VAL A 225 15.05 8.48 -8.16
CA VAL A 225 13.72 8.54 -7.58
C VAL A 225 13.76 8.02 -6.14
N THR A 226 13.35 8.85 -5.19
CA THR A 226 13.31 8.51 -3.76
C THR A 226 11.90 8.10 -3.35
N PHE A 227 11.69 6.83 -3.06
CA PHE A 227 10.44 6.33 -2.47
C PHE A 227 10.53 6.41 -0.95
N ARG A 228 9.76 7.31 -0.33
CA ARG A 228 9.81 7.54 1.13
C ARG A 228 9.24 6.41 1.98
N SER A 229 8.38 5.57 1.40
CA SER A 229 7.80 4.40 2.07
C SER A 229 7.26 3.43 1.02
N SER A 230 7.35 2.14 1.30
CA SER A 230 6.77 1.07 0.46
C SER A 230 5.90 0.16 1.31
N LYS A 231 5.01 -0.63 0.68
CA LYS A 231 4.16 -1.59 1.42
C LYS A 231 4.99 -2.59 2.26
N THR A 232 6.20 -2.92 1.80
CA THR A 232 7.12 -3.87 2.44
C THR A 232 8.14 -3.19 3.35
N ASP A 233 8.22 -1.85 3.34
CA ASP A 233 9.11 -1.06 4.19
C ASP A 233 8.38 -0.64 5.47
N GLN A 234 8.23 -1.60 6.39
CA GLN A 234 7.57 -1.38 7.68
C GLN A 234 8.32 -0.38 8.58
N ALA A 235 9.60 -0.14 8.31
CA ALA A 235 10.44 0.80 9.05
C ALA A 235 10.51 2.21 8.41
N ALA A 236 9.86 2.42 7.26
CA ALA A 236 9.87 3.67 6.49
C ALA A 236 11.29 4.23 6.22
N LYS A 237 12.28 3.36 5.99
CA LYS A 237 13.66 3.77 5.67
C LYS A 237 13.75 4.49 4.32
N GLY A 238 12.79 4.22 3.43
CA GLY A 238 12.80 4.71 2.07
C GLY A 238 13.84 4.00 1.19
N THR A 239 13.75 4.21 -0.11
CA THR A 239 14.68 3.60 -1.09
C THR A 239 14.89 4.56 -2.25
N GLU A 240 16.15 4.77 -2.64
CA GLU A 240 16.48 5.44 -3.91
C GLU A 240 16.57 4.40 -5.03
N VAL A 241 15.97 4.72 -6.17
CA VAL A 241 16.08 3.93 -7.41
C VAL A 241 16.77 4.78 -8.46
N TYR A 242 17.80 4.21 -9.10
CA TYR A 242 18.59 4.85 -10.14
C TYR A 242 18.12 4.35 -11.51
N LEU A 243 17.54 5.25 -12.31
CA LEU A 243 16.94 4.92 -13.60
C LEU A 243 17.80 5.50 -14.74
N PRO A 244 18.50 4.68 -15.51
CA PRO A 244 19.36 5.17 -16.59
C PRO A 244 18.56 5.87 -17.69
N GLU A 245 19.21 6.81 -18.38
CA GLU A 245 18.69 7.36 -19.63
C GLU A 245 18.51 6.26 -20.68
N ARG A 246 17.50 6.43 -21.54
CA ARG A 246 17.23 5.57 -22.68
C ARG A 246 17.06 6.42 -23.94
N GLY A 247 17.30 5.82 -25.11
CA GLY A 247 17.10 6.45 -26.41
C GLY A 247 15.69 6.28 -26.99
N ASP A 248 14.71 5.86 -26.18
CA ASP A 248 13.36 5.50 -26.64
C ASP A 248 12.25 6.18 -25.83
N ALA A 249 11.00 5.91 -26.22
CA ALA A 249 9.82 6.45 -25.56
C ALA A 249 9.69 6.05 -24.08
N LEU A 250 10.37 5.00 -23.60
CA LEU A 250 10.37 4.61 -22.20
C LEU A 250 11.42 5.35 -21.36
N CYS A 251 12.18 6.29 -21.94
CA CYS A 251 13.20 7.05 -21.21
C CYS A 251 12.59 7.83 -20.02
N PRO A 252 12.87 7.42 -18.77
CA PRO A 252 12.28 8.08 -17.61
C PRO A 252 12.84 9.49 -17.44
N LEU A 253 14.12 9.72 -17.77
CA LEU A 253 14.76 11.03 -17.70
C LEU A 253 14.12 12.03 -18.69
N ALA A 254 13.94 11.62 -19.95
CA ALA A 254 13.33 12.48 -20.98
C ALA A 254 11.85 12.77 -20.69
N ALA A 255 11.09 11.76 -20.27
CA ALA A 255 9.70 11.92 -19.88
C ALA A 255 9.56 12.85 -18.67
N TRP A 256 10.44 12.72 -17.67
CA TRP A 256 10.45 13.56 -16.47
C TRP A 256 10.76 15.02 -16.83
N ARG A 257 11.82 15.26 -17.62
CA ARG A 257 12.17 16.61 -18.08
C ARG A 257 11.01 17.29 -18.82
N SER A 258 10.37 16.57 -19.73
CA SER A 258 9.25 17.10 -20.52
C SER A 258 8.08 17.49 -19.63
N TRP A 259 7.71 16.63 -18.70
CA TRP A 259 6.60 16.88 -17.78
C TRP A 259 6.89 18.00 -16.79
N THR A 260 8.07 18.04 -16.17
CA THR A 260 8.41 19.08 -15.18
C THR A 260 8.54 20.46 -15.82
N MET A 261 9.04 20.53 -17.06
CA MET A 261 9.03 21.76 -17.84
C MET A 261 7.60 22.28 -18.06
N LEU A 262 6.68 21.41 -18.49
CA LEU A 262 5.27 21.76 -18.65
C LEU A 262 4.63 22.23 -17.33
N LEU A 263 4.88 21.53 -16.22
CA LEU A 263 4.42 21.95 -14.90
C LEU A 263 4.94 23.35 -14.53
N ALA A 264 6.23 23.62 -14.78
CA ALA A 264 6.84 24.92 -14.50
C ALA A 264 6.18 26.05 -15.31
N THR A 265 5.77 25.82 -16.57
CA THR A 265 5.03 26.83 -17.36
C THR A 265 3.69 27.24 -16.74
N LYS A 266 3.15 26.41 -15.84
CA LYS A 266 1.91 26.67 -15.10
C LYS A 266 2.16 27.02 -13.63
N GLY A 267 3.41 27.31 -13.25
CA GLY A 267 3.79 27.71 -11.90
C GLY A 267 3.85 26.56 -10.88
N HIS A 268 3.85 25.30 -11.33
CA HIS A 268 3.96 24.14 -10.44
C HIS A 268 5.39 23.63 -10.36
N THR A 269 6.17 24.18 -9.43
CA THR A 269 7.57 23.79 -9.20
C THR A 269 7.78 22.96 -7.93
N ASP A 270 6.74 22.79 -7.12
CA ASP A 270 6.75 21.99 -5.89
C ASP A 270 5.52 21.08 -5.74
N GLY A 271 5.50 20.31 -4.65
CA GLY A 271 4.39 19.41 -4.35
C GLY A 271 4.38 18.14 -5.22
N ARG A 272 3.19 17.65 -5.56
CA ARG A 272 2.98 16.33 -6.18
C ARG A 272 3.48 16.28 -7.62
N LEU A 273 4.26 15.25 -7.93
CA LEU A 273 4.80 15.02 -9.27
C LEU A 273 3.67 14.77 -10.27
N LEU A 274 2.75 13.86 -9.96
CA LEU A 274 1.61 13.57 -10.83
C LEU A 274 0.36 14.34 -10.40
N ARG A 275 -0.23 15.07 -11.35
CA ARG A 275 -1.43 15.88 -11.15
C ARG A 275 -2.53 15.44 -12.12
N LYS A 276 -3.78 15.71 -11.75
CA LYS A 276 -4.92 15.56 -12.66
C LYS A 276 -4.77 16.53 -13.82
N VAL A 277 -5.21 16.10 -14.99
CA VAL A 277 -5.33 16.92 -16.19
C VAL A 277 -6.77 16.76 -16.66
N ASP A 278 -7.51 17.86 -16.77
CA ASP A 278 -8.88 17.82 -17.27
C ASP A 278 -8.92 17.72 -18.81
N GLN A 279 -10.11 17.58 -19.38
CA GLN A 279 -10.30 17.45 -20.83
C GLN A 279 -9.88 18.71 -21.63
N TRP A 280 -9.77 19.87 -20.96
CA TRP A 280 -9.34 21.13 -21.57
C TRP A 280 -7.83 21.39 -21.39
N GLY A 281 -7.11 20.46 -20.76
CA GLY A 281 -5.67 20.57 -20.54
C GLY A 281 -5.26 21.36 -19.30
N ASN A 282 -6.18 21.68 -18.39
CA ASN A 282 -5.84 22.36 -17.14
C ASN A 282 -5.33 21.39 -16.08
N LEU A 283 -4.38 21.85 -15.28
CA LEU A 283 -3.78 21.08 -14.19
C LEU A 283 -4.64 21.17 -12.92
N GLY A 284 -5.18 20.04 -12.50
CA GLY A 284 -5.95 19.88 -11.27
C GLY A 284 -5.09 19.48 -10.07
N THR A 285 -5.73 19.00 -9.00
CA THR A 285 -5.05 18.54 -7.79
C THR A 285 -4.20 17.28 -8.01
N ALA A 286 -3.57 16.79 -6.94
CA ALA A 286 -2.79 15.55 -6.92
C ALA A 286 -3.54 14.36 -7.57
N LEU A 287 -2.82 13.56 -8.37
CA LEU A 287 -3.36 12.33 -8.92
C LEU A 287 -3.43 11.25 -7.83
N ALA A 288 -4.64 10.77 -7.52
CA ALA A 288 -4.83 9.70 -6.54
C ALA A 288 -4.40 8.32 -7.11
N PRO A 289 -4.12 7.32 -6.25
CA PRO A 289 -3.77 5.96 -6.71
C PRO A 289 -4.83 5.32 -7.63
N GLY A 290 -6.11 5.66 -7.45
CA GLY A 290 -7.20 5.23 -8.34
C GLY A 290 -7.06 5.82 -9.75
N GLY A 291 -6.75 7.11 -9.85
CA GLY A 291 -6.54 7.77 -11.14
C GLY A 291 -5.31 7.23 -11.89
N VAL A 292 -4.24 6.86 -11.18
CA VAL A 292 -3.10 6.13 -11.78
C VAL A 292 -3.58 4.83 -12.43
N ASN A 293 -4.43 4.07 -11.73
CA ASN A 293 -4.98 2.82 -12.27
C ASN A 293 -5.83 3.04 -13.51
N GLU A 294 -6.75 4.00 -13.47
CA GLU A 294 -7.66 4.33 -14.57
C GLU A 294 -6.87 4.75 -15.82
N ILE A 295 -5.84 5.57 -15.64
CA ILE A 295 -4.94 5.96 -16.73
C ILE A 295 -4.19 4.75 -17.27
N SER A 296 -3.57 3.92 -16.41
CA SER A 296 -2.86 2.72 -16.87
C SER A 296 -3.77 1.77 -17.65
N GLN A 297 -5.01 1.54 -17.19
CA GLN A 297 -5.97 0.69 -17.88
C GLN A 297 -6.36 1.27 -19.24
N ARG A 298 -6.72 2.56 -19.29
CA ARG A 298 -7.05 3.24 -20.54
C ARG A 298 -5.89 3.18 -21.55
N LEU A 299 -4.66 3.40 -21.11
CA LEU A 299 -3.48 3.39 -21.98
C LEU A 299 -3.21 1.99 -22.55
N VAL A 300 -3.38 0.94 -21.74
CA VAL A 300 -3.26 -0.45 -22.21
C VAL A 300 -4.40 -0.80 -23.17
N GLU A 301 -5.64 -0.41 -22.88
CA GLU A 301 -6.79 -0.64 -23.77
C GLU A 301 -6.63 0.06 -25.12
N GLN A 302 -6.10 1.28 -25.12
CA GLN A 302 -5.74 2.02 -26.34
C GLN A 302 -4.60 1.35 -27.11
N ALA A 303 -3.80 0.52 -26.44
CA ALA A 303 -2.67 -0.17 -27.05
C ALA A 303 -3.04 -1.52 -27.72
N GLY A 304 -4.21 -2.07 -27.42
CA GLY A 304 -4.63 -3.42 -27.85
C GLY A 304 -3.97 -4.53 -27.03
#